data_AF-A7SQC4-F1
#
_entry.id   AF-A7SQC4-F1
#
_cell.length_a   1.000
_cell.length_b   1.000
_cell.length_c   1.000
_cell.angle_alpha   90.00
_cell.angle_beta   90.00
_cell.angle_gamma   90.00
#
_symmetry.space_group_name_H-M   'P 1'
#
loop_
_entity.id
_entity.type
_entity.pdbx_description
1 polymer ?
#
loop_
_entity_poly.entity_id
_entity_poly.type
_entity_poly.pdbx_seq_one_letter_code
_entity_poly.pdbx_strand_id
1 'polypeptide(L)'
;MEGCHLCRFLTILFYLNDVTQGGETAFLVAGSKSISNGTSPDLSAHCNMSRLLIAPKRGTAVLWYNHFLDKTTGLLGNLDKFSLHGGCDVIKGTKWIANSWVNIPKGDWGRG
;
A
#
# COMPACT_ATOMS: atom_id res chain seq x y z
N MET A 1 -19.02 -9.69 1.65
CA MET A 1 -18.18 -8.48 1.77
C MET A 1 -18.72 -7.44 0.81
N GLU A 2 -19.63 -6.62 1.32
CA GLU A 2 -20.23 -5.46 0.66
C GLU A 2 -19.29 -4.24 0.77
N GLY A 3 -19.42 -3.25 -0.11
CA GLY A 3 -19.06 -1.88 0.26
C GLY A 3 -18.07 -1.10 -0.59
N CYS A 4 -17.67 -1.56 -1.78
CA CYS A 4 -16.80 -0.75 -2.64
C CYS A 4 -17.36 -0.64 -4.07
N HIS A 5 -17.91 0.55 -4.38
CA HIS A 5 -18.43 0.91 -5.72
C HIS A 5 -17.32 1.38 -6.67
N LEU A 6 -16.34 2.11 -6.13
CA LEU A 6 -15.11 2.55 -6.80
C LEU A 6 -13.93 2.12 -5.95
N CYS A 7 -13.17 1.13 -6.42
CA CYS A 7 -12.08 0.54 -5.65
C CYS A 7 -10.74 0.99 -6.19
N ARG A 8 -9.84 1.37 -5.28
CA ARG A 8 -8.46 1.76 -5.59
C ARG A 8 -7.71 0.53 -6.05
N PHE A 9 -7.71 0.24 -7.35
CA PHE A 9 -7.08 -0.96 -7.89
C PHE A 9 -5.58 -0.98 -7.60
N LEU A 10 -4.93 0.16 -7.85
CA LEU A 10 -3.52 0.35 -7.55
C LEU A 10 -3.28 1.75 -6.95
N THR A 11 -2.19 1.85 -6.20
CA THR A 11 -1.69 3.09 -5.64
C THR A 11 -0.32 3.38 -6.23
N ILE A 12 -0.10 4.64 -6.59
CA ILE A 12 1.21 5.18 -6.96
C ILE A 12 1.56 6.25 -5.93
N LEU A 13 2.66 6.05 -5.21
CA LEU A 13 3.18 6.99 -4.22
C LEU A 13 4.45 7.63 -4.75
N PHE A 14 4.46 8.95 -4.83
CA PHE A 14 5.60 9.75 -5.26
C PHE A 14 6.27 10.38 -4.05
N TYR A 15 7.60 10.25 -3.95
CA TYR A 15 8.40 11.01 -2.98
C TYR A 15 8.82 12.35 -3.60
N LEU A 16 8.32 13.44 -3.02
CA LEU A 16 8.51 14.80 -3.56
C LEU A 16 9.81 15.45 -3.06
N ASN A 17 10.41 14.90 -2.01
CA ASN A 17 11.69 15.32 -1.45
C ASN A 17 12.43 14.15 -0.79
N ASP A 18 13.73 14.35 -0.52
CA ASP A 18 14.52 13.47 0.34
C ASP A 18 14.19 13.74 1.80
N VAL A 19 14.18 12.70 2.63
CA VAL A 19 14.03 12.80 4.09
C VAL A 19 15.37 12.48 4.75
N THR A 20 15.73 13.26 5.77
CA THR A 20 17.04 13.12 6.43
C THR A 20 17.13 11.85 7.27
N GLN A 21 16.07 11.51 8.02
CA GLN A 21 16.01 10.28 8.81
C GLN A 21 14.56 9.84 9.05
N GLY A 22 14.29 8.55 8.90
CA GLY A 22 12.95 7.96 9.02
C GLY A 22 12.07 8.24 7.80
N GLY A 23 10.74 8.19 8.01
CA GLY A 23 9.77 8.49 6.97
C GLY A 23 9.64 7.42 5.88
N GLU A 24 10.08 6.20 6.14
CA GLU A 24 9.94 5.06 5.23
C GLU A 24 8.46 4.80 4.91
N THR A 25 8.20 4.26 3.72
CA THR A 25 6.94 3.55 3.47
C THR A 25 7.15 2.09 3.83
N ALA A 26 6.41 1.62 4.82
CA ALA A 26 6.51 0.28 5.37
C ALA A 26 5.40 -0.62 4.81
N PHE A 27 5.77 -1.80 4.34
CA PHE A 27 4.83 -2.89 4.06
C PHE A 27 5.01 -3.98 5.10
N LEU A 28 4.01 -4.10 5.97
CA LEU A 28 4.13 -4.86 7.22
C LEU A 28 4.34 -6.35 6.94
N VAL A 29 3.62 -6.88 5.95
CA VAL A 29 3.55 -8.32 5.66
C VAL A 29 4.00 -8.67 4.23
N ALA A 30 4.75 -7.80 3.56
CA ALA A 30 5.24 -8.05 2.20
C ALA A 30 6.02 -9.36 2.09
N GLY A 31 5.65 -10.19 1.11
CA GLY A 31 6.30 -11.49 0.86
C GLY A 31 6.10 -12.55 1.97
N SER A 32 5.24 -12.30 2.96
CA SER A 32 4.90 -13.29 3.99
C SER A 32 4.11 -14.46 3.41
N LYS A 33 4.32 -15.66 3.95
CA LYS A 33 3.48 -16.85 3.65
C LYS A 33 2.16 -16.85 4.42
N SER A 34 2.09 -16.12 5.53
CA SER A 34 0.90 -16.01 6.38
C SER A 34 0.86 -14.64 7.06
N ILE A 35 -0.35 -14.14 7.31
CA ILE A 35 -0.60 -12.96 8.14
C ILE A 35 -0.71 -13.46 9.59
N SER A 36 0.37 -14.03 10.14
CA SER A 36 0.39 -14.48 11.53
C SER A 36 1.04 -13.44 12.44
N ASN A 37 0.30 -13.12 13.50
CA ASN A 37 0.54 -12.17 14.58
C ASN A 37 2.00 -12.02 15.02
N GLY A 38 2.67 -11.04 14.46
CA GLY A 38 3.93 -10.51 14.96
C GLY A 38 4.25 -9.12 14.42
N THR A 39 3.36 -8.58 13.57
CA THR A 39 3.48 -7.26 12.97
C THR A 39 2.47 -6.36 13.67
N SER A 40 2.97 -5.36 14.37
CA SER A 40 2.12 -4.34 14.99
C SER A 40 1.70 -3.33 13.93
N PRO A 41 0.43 -2.91 13.87
CA PRO A 41 0.02 -1.79 13.04
C PRO A 41 0.59 -0.44 13.54
N ASP A 42 1.12 -0.40 14.77
CA ASP A 42 1.79 0.75 15.33
C ASP A 42 3.20 0.91 14.73
N LEU A 43 3.28 1.68 13.65
CA LEU A 43 4.53 2.00 12.97
C LEU A 43 5.38 3.02 13.71
N SER A 44 4.83 3.79 14.65
CA SER A 44 5.62 4.73 15.45
C SER A 44 6.58 3.97 16.38
N ALA A 45 6.11 2.86 16.97
CA ALA A 45 6.96 2.02 17.81
C ALA A 45 7.66 0.87 17.04
N HIS A 46 7.03 0.33 15.98
CA HIS A 46 7.46 -0.94 15.38
C HIS A 46 7.72 -0.88 13.87
N CYS A 47 8.00 0.29 13.30
CA CYS A 47 8.35 0.45 11.88
C CYS A 47 9.39 -0.59 11.40
N ASN A 48 10.46 -0.76 12.18
CA ASN A 48 11.60 -1.65 11.85
C ASN A 48 11.24 -3.15 11.85
N MET A 49 10.06 -3.53 12.34
CA MET A 49 9.56 -4.90 12.28
C MET A 49 8.81 -5.20 10.96
N SER A 50 8.61 -4.19 10.11
CA SER A 50 7.99 -4.36 8.81
C SER A 50 8.89 -5.15 7.87
N ARG A 51 8.29 -5.96 6.98
CA ARG A 51 9.04 -6.84 6.09
C ARG A 51 9.71 -6.13 4.93
N LEU A 52 9.16 -5.00 4.51
CA LEU A 52 9.74 -4.16 3.48
C LEU A 52 9.64 -2.70 3.91
N LEU A 53 10.76 -2.00 3.85
CA LEU A 53 10.88 -0.58 4.12
C LEU A 53 11.46 0.09 2.89
N ILE A 54 10.81 1.15 2.43
CA ILE A 54 11.27 1.93 1.28
C ILE A 54 11.60 3.33 1.78
N ALA A 55 12.88 3.68 1.75
CA ALA A 55 13.33 5.00 2.12
C ALA A 55 12.84 6.06 1.11
N PRO A 56 12.33 7.20 1.60
CA PRO A 56 11.89 8.29 0.74
C PRO A 56 13.08 8.94 0.03
N LYS A 57 13.05 8.92 -1.30
CA LYS A 57 14.06 9.56 -2.15
C LYS A 57 13.37 10.36 -3.24
N ARG A 58 13.71 11.64 -3.35
CA ARG A 58 13.08 12.58 -4.29
C ARG A 58 13.05 12.02 -5.71
N GLY A 59 11.89 12.14 -6.35
CA GLY A 59 11.68 11.68 -7.73
C GLY A 59 11.41 10.18 -7.86
N THR A 60 11.50 9.42 -6.78
CA THR A 60 11.13 7.99 -6.79
C THR A 60 9.62 7.83 -6.69
N ALA A 61 9.07 6.90 -7.47
CA ALA A 61 7.69 6.46 -7.37
C ALA A 61 7.64 4.97 -6.98
N VAL A 62 6.73 4.62 -6.08
CA VAL A 62 6.44 3.25 -5.68
C VAL A 62 5.03 2.91 -6.14
N LEU A 63 4.86 1.77 -6.80
CA LEU A 63 3.57 1.28 -7.27
C LEU A 63 3.26 -0.06 -6.62
N TRP A 64 2.02 -0.25 -6.19
CA TRP A 64 1.50 -1.55 -5.79
C TRP A 64 0.01 -1.68 -6.12
N TYR A 65 -0.44 -2.91 -6.27
CA TYR A 65 -1.85 -3.25 -6.42
C TYR A 65 -2.47 -3.44 -5.03
N ASN A 66 -3.65 -2.86 -4.79
CA ASN A 66 -4.38 -3.08 -3.54
C ASN A 66 -5.35 -4.27 -3.65
N HIS A 67 -5.58 -4.80 -4.86
CA HIS A 67 -6.50 -5.90 -5.12
C HIS A 67 -5.87 -6.92 -6.07
N PHE A 68 -6.23 -8.19 -5.88
CA PHE A 68 -6.00 -9.23 -6.86
C PHE A 68 -6.95 -9.08 -8.05
N LEU A 69 -6.64 -9.75 -9.15
CA LEU A 69 -7.61 -10.03 -10.20
C LEU A 69 -8.42 -11.27 -9.83
N ASP A 70 -9.72 -11.23 -10.10
CA ASP A 70 -10.55 -12.43 -10.12
C ASP A 70 -10.11 -13.30 -11.30
N LYS A 71 -9.65 -14.52 -11.03
CA LYS A 71 -9.08 -15.41 -12.06
C LYS A 71 -10.12 -15.93 -13.05
N THR A 72 -11.39 -15.92 -12.66
CA THR A 72 -12.51 -16.43 -13.45
C THR A 72 -13.05 -15.34 -14.37
N THR A 73 -13.22 -14.12 -13.85
CA THR A 73 -13.83 -13.01 -14.61
C THR A 73 -12.80 -12.07 -15.24
N GLY A 74 -11.55 -12.10 -14.79
CA GLY A 74 -10.51 -11.12 -15.18
C GLY A 74 -10.73 -9.72 -14.60
N LEU A 75 -11.76 -9.54 -13.77
CA LEU A 75 -12.15 -8.27 -13.17
C LEU A 75 -11.48 -8.06 -11.81
N LEU A 76 -11.87 -6.97 -11.13
CA LEU A 76 -11.45 -6.67 -9.76
C LEU A 76 -11.77 -7.83 -8.81
N GLY A 77 -10.75 -8.43 -8.23
CA GLY A 77 -10.85 -9.45 -7.21
C GLY A 77 -10.80 -8.90 -5.78
N ASN A 78 -10.52 -9.79 -4.84
CA ASN A 78 -10.44 -9.45 -3.42
C ASN A 78 -9.27 -8.51 -3.10
N LEU A 79 -9.41 -7.77 -2.00
CA LEU A 79 -8.33 -6.95 -1.45
C LEU A 79 -7.08 -7.82 -1.20
N ASP A 80 -5.93 -7.34 -1.65
CA ASP A 80 -4.65 -7.94 -1.34
C ASP A 80 -4.21 -7.51 0.06
N LYS A 81 -4.39 -8.39 1.04
CA LYS A 81 -3.99 -8.12 2.43
C LYS A 81 -2.47 -7.97 2.58
N PHE A 82 -1.67 -8.44 1.63
CA PHE A 82 -0.21 -8.28 1.64
C PHE A 82 0.23 -6.87 1.20
N SER A 83 -0.70 -6.08 0.64
CA SER A 83 -0.48 -4.67 0.35
C SER A 83 -0.66 -3.76 1.59
N LEU A 84 -0.81 -4.34 2.79
CA LEU A 84 -0.91 -3.57 4.04
C LEU A 84 0.37 -2.74 4.24
N HIS A 85 0.19 -1.43 4.25
CA HIS A 85 1.28 -0.47 4.31
C HIS A 85 0.94 0.72 5.20
N GLY A 86 1.96 1.47 5.57
CA GLY A 86 1.84 2.76 6.25
C GLY A 86 3.12 3.57 6.17
N GLY A 87 3.10 4.76 6.76
CA GLY A 87 4.27 5.61 6.89
C GLY A 87 4.91 5.44 8.27
N CYS A 88 6.21 5.27 8.31
CA CYS A 88 6.98 5.37 9.55
C CYS A 88 7.14 6.84 9.97
N ASP A 89 7.42 7.06 11.25
CA ASP A 89 7.68 8.38 11.80
C ASP A 89 8.88 9.04 11.10
N VAL A 90 8.77 10.34 10.85
CA VAL A 90 9.90 11.16 10.41
C VAL A 90 10.69 11.57 11.63
N ILE A 91 11.93 11.09 11.76
CA ILE A 91 12.79 11.40 12.90
C ILE A 91 13.49 12.75 12.67
N LYS A 92 13.90 13.04 11.43
CA LYS A 92 14.56 14.30 11.07
C LYS A 92 14.17 14.77 9.67
N GLY A 93 13.80 16.05 9.58
CA GLY A 93 13.40 16.72 8.34
C GLY A 93 11.88 16.72 8.15
N THR A 94 11.42 16.66 6.92
CA THR A 94 9.98 16.65 6.57
C THR A 94 9.77 15.74 5.37
N LYS A 95 8.66 15.01 5.33
CA LYS A 95 8.30 14.11 4.22
C LYS A 95 7.13 14.71 3.44
N TRP A 96 7.34 14.95 2.15
CA TRP A 96 6.30 15.33 1.19
C TRP A 96 6.05 14.18 0.22
N ILE A 97 4.80 13.77 0.10
CA ILE A 97 4.37 12.73 -0.83
C ILE A 97 3.16 13.19 -1.64
N ALA A 98 3.01 12.61 -2.82
CA ALA A 98 1.76 12.64 -3.57
C ALA A 98 1.28 11.20 -3.79
N ASN A 99 0.00 10.95 -3.56
CA ASN A 99 -0.63 9.66 -3.82
C ASN A 99 -1.58 9.79 -5.01
N SER A 100 -1.39 8.96 -6.03
CA SER A 100 -2.35 8.78 -7.11
C SER A 100 -3.02 7.43 -6.97
N TRP A 101 -4.34 7.42 -6.84
CA TRP A 101 -5.14 6.21 -6.80
C TRP A 101 -5.84 6.00 -8.14
N VAL A 102 -5.62 4.85 -8.74
CA VAL A 102 -6.37 4.44 -9.93
C VAL A 102 -7.58 3.65 -9.45
N ASN A 103 -8.76 4.22 -9.65
CA ASN A 103 -10.02 3.59 -9.26
C ASN A 103 -10.59 2.79 -10.42
N ILE A 104 -11.08 1.58 -10.15
CA ILE A 104 -11.93 0.84 -11.08
C ILE A 104 -13.27 0.50 -10.43
N PRO A 105 -14.37 0.55 -11.19
CA PRO A 105 -15.66 0.11 -10.69
C PRO A 105 -15.62 -1.40 -10.47
N LYS A 106 -16.23 -1.85 -9.37
CA LYS A 106 -16.54 -3.27 -9.19
C LYS A 106 -17.78 -3.57 -10.03
N GLY A 107 -17.57 -3.93 -11.29
CA GLY A 107 -18.69 -4.11 -12.21
C GLY A 107 -19.34 -5.48 -12.10
N ASP A 108 -20.67 -5.46 -12.10
CA ASP A 108 -21.53 -6.54 -12.58
C ASP A 108 -21.55 -6.52 -14.11
N TRP A 109 -20.39 -6.62 -14.77
CA TRP A 109 -20.25 -6.47 -16.22
C TRP A 109 -20.93 -7.61 -17.06
N GLY A 110 -21.82 -8.40 -16.46
CA GLY A 110 -22.57 -9.50 -17.06
C GLY A 110 -24.08 -9.53 -16.72
N ARG A 111 -24.63 -8.47 -16.13
CA ARG A 111 -26.10 -8.29 -15.97
C ARG A 111 -26.55 -7.05 -16.74
N GLY A 112 -26.66 -7.21 -18.05
CA GLY A 112 -27.36 -6.32 -18.98
C GLY A 112 -28.24 -7.17 -19.88
#